data_AF-A0A2V3HSA6-F1
#
_entry.id   AF-A0A2V3HSA6-F1
#
_cell.length_a   1.000
_cell.length_b   1.000
_cell.length_c   1.000
_cell.angle_alpha   90.00
_cell.angle_beta   90.00
_cell.angle_gamma   90.00
#
_symmetry.space_group_name_H-M   'P 1'
#
loop_
_entity.id
_entity.type
_entity.pdbx_description
1 polymer ?
#
loop_
_entity_poly.entity_id
_entity_poly.type
_entity_poly.pdbx_seq_one_letter_code
_entity_poly.pdbx_strand_id
1 'polypeptide(L)'
;GRIVIDGSWDSTLLDEPLVLHVEDGMISHIEGSSIADEVREQYEAAAERLGPKEQELLWTVAEFGFGMNPNARLIGNVLEDEKVRGTCYFAIGDNTNLGGSASVGIHVTGVLRNPKVMMDDFCVLHKGDLVV
;
A
#
# COMPACT_ATOMS: atom_id res chain seq x y z
N GLY A 1 -12.85 5.38 3.33
CA GLY A 1 -12.20 4.36 4.19
C GLY A 1 -10.83 4.86 4.62
N ARG A 2 -10.10 4.09 5.42
CA ARG A 2 -8.75 4.45 5.88
C ARG A 2 -7.83 3.23 5.85
N ILE A 3 -6.62 3.41 5.32
CA ILE A 3 -5.53 2.44 5.35
C ILE A 3 -4.48 2.97 6.33
N VAL A 4 -4.01 2.12 7.24
CA VAL A 4 -2.99 2.48 8.25
C VAL A 4 -1.77 1.61 8.04
N ILE A 5 -0.72 2.18 7.48
CA ILE A 5 0.55 1.51 7.20
C ILE A 5 1.44 1.66 8.44
N ASP A 6 1.79 0.55 9.07
CA ASP A 6 2.63 0.48 10.28
C ASP A 6 3.80 -0.54 10.14
N GLY A 7 3.97 -1.11 8.94
CA GLY A 7 5.04 -2.04 8.59
C GLY A 7 6.20 -1.33 7.91
N SER A 8 6.02 -1.09 6.62
CA SER A 8 6.98 -0.39 5.75
C SER A 8 6.25 0.36 4.63
N TRP A 9 6.91 1.37 4.08
CA TRP A 9 6.49 2.13 2.90
C TRP A 9 7.68 2.24 1.94
N ASP A 10 7.54 1.71 0.72
CA ASP A 10 8.57 1.78 -0.33
C ASP A 10 10.00 1.42 0.14
N SER A 11 10.19 0.23 0.72
CA SER A 11 11.47 -0.21 1.31
C SER A 11 11.93 0.55 2.56
N THR A 12 11.12 1.46 3.11
CA THR A 12 11.41 2.16 4.36
C THR A 12 10.59 1.57 5.49
N LEU A 13 11.24 1.07 6.55
CA LEU A 13 10.55 0.65 7.77
C LEU A 13 9.97 1.87 8.48
N LEU A 14 8.73 1.77 8.95
CA LEU A 14 8.07 2.87 9.64
C LEU A 14 8.18 2.73 11.16
N ASP A 15 8.62 3.80 11.82
CA ASP A 15 8.58 3.94 13.27
C ASP A 15 7.22 4.49 13.76
N GLU A 16 6.59 5.33 12.94
CA GLU A 16 5.26 5.90 13.17
C GLU A 16 4.34 5.57 11.98
N PRO A 17 3.03 5.35 12.20
CA PRO A 17 2.15 4.93 11.13
C PRO A 17 1.90 6.03 10.10
N LEU A 18 1.87 5.65 8.82
CA LEU A 18 1.37 6.44 7.71
C LEU A 18 -0.11 6.12 7.49
N VAL A 19 -0.95 7.14 7.42
CA VAL A 19 -2.40 7.00 7.29
C VAL A 19 -2.85 7.55 5.95
N LEU A 20 -3.51 6.70 5.17
CA LEU A 20 -4.09 7.07 3.88
C LEU A 20 -5.62 7.05 3.99
N HIS A 21 -6.26 8.16 3.72
CA HIS A 21 -7.71 8.24 3.57
C HIS A 21 -8.09 7.91 2.14
N VAL A 22 -9.10 7.04 1.98
CA VAL A 22 -9.51 6.51 0.69
C VAL A 22 -10.94 6.91 0.40
N GLU A 23 -11.18 7.52 -0.75
CA GLU A 23 -12.51 7.85 -1.27
C GLU A 23 -12.59 7.39 -2.73
N ASP A 24 -13.65 6.65 -3.07
CA ASP A 24 -13.89 6.13 -4.43
C ASP A 24 -12.69 5.44 -5.09
N GLY A 25 -11.91 4.70 -4.30
CA GLY A 25 -10.73 3.95 -4.76
C GLY A 25 -9.46 4.78 -4.91
N MET A 26 -9.48 6.06 -4.50
CA MET A 26 -8.36 6.99 -4.58
C MET A 26 -7.93 7.46 -3.18
N ILE A 27 -6.64 7.77 -3.02
CA ILE A 27 -6.16 8.45 -1.80
C ILE A 27 -6.59 9.92 -1.85
N SER A 28 -7.41 10.35 -0.89
CA SER A 28 -7.91 11.73 -0.79
C SER A 28 -7.12 12.57 0.20
N HIS A 29 -6.52 11.95 1.22
CA HIS A 29 -5.74 12.62 2.24
C HIS A 29 -4.68 11.69 2.84
N ILE A 30 -3.58 12.28 3.30
CA ILE A 30 -2.46 11.57 3.92
C ILE A 30 -2.16 12.22 5.26
N GLU A 31 -2.11 11.44 6.33
CA GLU A 31 -1.63 11.86 7.64
C GLU A 31 -0.39 11.04 8.02
N GLY A 32 0.52 11.65 8.77
CA GLY A 32 1.74 11.02 9.24
C GLY A 32 2.74 12.07 9.69
N SER A 33 3.88 11.58 10.17
CA SER A 33 5.05 12.39 10.53
C SER A 33 5.82 12.79 9.25
N SER A 34 7.15 12.86 9.29
CA SER A 34 8.00 13.19 8.14
C SER A 34 7.72 12.35 6.89
N ILE A 35 7.37 11.07 7.06
CA ILE A 35 7.08 10.16 5.95
C ILE A 35 5.91 10.64 5.08
N ALA A 36 4.92 11.34 5.65
CA ALA A 36 3.79 11.83 4.87
C ALA A 36 4.21 12.92 3.87
N ASP A 37 5.20 13.74 4.23
CA ASP A 37 5.76 14.76 3.35
C ASP A 37 6.59 14.09 2.24
N GLU A 38 7.41 13.08 2.58
CA GLU A 38 8.18 12.29 1.60
C GLU A 38 7.27 11.59 0.57
N VAL A 39 6.13 11.02 1.01
CA VAL A 39 5.14 10.42 0.11
C VAL A 39 4.58 11.48 -0.84
N ARG A 40 4.23 12.68 -0.35
CA ARG A 40 3.71 13.75 -1.21
C ARG A 40 4.74 14.19 -2.24
N GLU A 41 5.99 14.40 -1.84
CA GLU A 41 7.08 14.77 -2.75
C GLU A 41 7.32 13.69 -3.82
N GLN A 42 7.32 12.41 -3.43
CA GLN A 42 7.48 11.30 -4.37
C GLN A 42 6.39 11.30 -5.45
N TYR A 43 5.14 11.52 -5.05
CA TYR A 43 4.00 11.55 -5.96
C TYR A 43 3.95 12.83 -6.80
N GLU A 44 4.34 13.98 -6.25
CA GLU A 44 4.51 15.22 -7.01
C GLU A 44 5.55 15.04 -8.12
N ALA A 45 6.71 14.44 -7.82
CA ALA A 45 7.74 14.15 -8.81
C ALA A 45 7.27 13.14 -9.88
N ALA A 46 6.39 12.20 -9.53
CA ALA A 46 5.77 11.30 -10.50
C ALA A 46 4.77 12.06 -11.40
N ALA A 47 3.97 12.98 -10.83
CA ALA A 47 2.99 13.78 -11.55
C ALA A 47 3.63 14.66 -12.65
N GLU A 48 4.84 15.18 -12.42
CA GLU A 48 5.58 16.00 -13.40
C GLU A 48 5.79 15.30 -14.76
N ARG A 49 5.78 13.97 -14.77
CA ARG A 49 6.01 13.16 -15.97
C ARG A 49 4.72 12.75 -16.69
N LEU A 50 3.57 13.15 -16.16
CA LEU A 50 2.25 12.69 -16.58
C LEU A 50 1.40 13.83 -17.15
N GLY A 51 0.51 13.47 -18.08
CA GLY A 51 -0.52 14.39 -18.57
C GLY A 51 -1.61 14.64 -17.52
N PRO A 52 -2.40 15.72 -17.65
CA PRO A 52 -3.41 16.09 -16.65
C PRO A 52 -4.40 14.96 -16.29
N LYS A 53 -4.81 14.16 -17.29
CA LYS A 53 -5.73 13.03 -17.07
C LYS A 53 -5.10 11.87 -16.31
N GLU A 54 -3.80 11.64 -16.48
CA GLU A 54 -3.08 10.56 -15.79
C GLU A 54 -2.80 10.97 -14.34
N GLN A 55 -2.55 12.25 -14.09
CA GLN A 55 -2.38 12.78 -12.73
C GLN A 55 -3.62 12.54 -11.85
N GLU A 56 -4.83 12.57 -12.44
CA GLU A 56 -6.09 12.23 -11.73
C GLU A 56 -6.11 10.77 -11.23
N LEU A 57 -5.32 9.88 -11.83
CA LEU A 57 -5.26 8.46 -11.50
C LEU A 57 -4.05 8.10 -10.63
N LEU A 58 -3.17 9.06 -10.33
CA LEU A 58 -1.90 8.81 -9.64
C LEU A 58 -2.09 8.19 -8.26
N TRP A 59 -3.16 8.59 -7.56
CA TRP A 59 -3.46 8.16 -6.20
C TRP A 59 -4.40 6.94 -6.14
N THR A 60 -4.49 6.16 -7.21
CA THR A 60 -5.33 4.95 -7.27
C THR A 60 -4.84 3.90 -6.27
N VAL A 61 -5.75 3.30 -5.49
CA VAL A 61 -5.46 2.05 -4.76
C VAL A 61 -5.38 0.92 -5.78
N ALA A 62 -4.16 0.48 -6.06
CA ALA A 62 -3.82 -0.33 -7.22
C ALA A 62 -3.87 -1.85 -6.96
N GLU A 63 -3.39 -2.27 -5.79
CA GLU A 63 -3.27 -3.67 -5.42
C GLU A 63 -3.60 -3.86 -3.94
N PHE A 64 -4.18 -5.01 -3.62
CA PHE A 64 -4.25 -5.53 -2.26
C PHE A 64 -3.73 -6.96 -2.26
N GLY A 65 -2.89 -7.28 -1.28
CA GLY A 65 -2.40 -8.63 -1.08
C GLY A 65 -2.06 -8.92 0.38
N PHE A 66 -1.74 -10.17 0.67
CA PHE A 66 -1.29 -10.57 2.00
C PHE A 66 -0.17 -11.60 1.93
N GLY A 67 0.75 -11.50 2.89
CA GLY A 67 1.95 -12.30 2.89
C GLY A 67 1.71 -13.72 3.42
N MET A 68 2.43 -14.68 2.85
CA MET A 68 2.28 -16.11 3.14
C MET A 68 3.61 -16.81 3.47
N ASN A 69 4.75 -16.14 3.32
CA ASN A 69 6.07 -16.73 3.52
C ASN A 69 6.49 -16.62 5.00
N PRO A 70 6.59 -17.73 5.76
CA PRO A 70 6.97 -17.71 7.17
C PRO A 70 8.45 -17.36 7.41
N ASN A 71 9.29 -17.40 6.37
CA ASN A 71 10.72 -17.08 6.46
C ASN A 71 11.03 -15.60 6.15
N ALA A 72 10.07 -14.89 5.55
CA ALA A 72 10.22 -13.48 5.21
C ALA A 72 10.08 -12.60 6.46
N ARG A 73 10.81 -11.49 6.50
CA ARG A 73 10.78 -10.50 7.58
C ARG A 73 10.64 -9.09 7.02
N LEU A 74 10.07 -8.19 7.82
CA LEU A 74 10.09 -6.76 7.51
C LEU A 74 11.52 -6.24 7.67
N ILE A 75 12.18 -5.97 6.55
CA ILE A 75 13.58 -5.56 6.51
C ILE A 75 13.81 -4.27 5.72
N GLY A 76 12.75 -3.64 5.20
CA GLY A 76 12.89 -2.51 4.31
C GLY A 76 13.28 -2.96 2.90
N ASN A 77 12.62 -4.00 2.41
CA ASN A 77 12.76 -4.49 1.04
C ASN A 77 11.37 -4.84 0.53
N VAL A 78 10.86 -4.10 -0.46
CA VAL A 78 9.48 -4.29 -0.97
C VAL A 78 9.16 -5.76 -1.23
N LEU A 79 10.05 -6.48 -1.93
CA LEU A 79 9.80 -7.86 -2.36
C LEU A 79 9.73 -8.84 -1.19
N GLU A 80 10.50 -8.64 -0.12
CA GLU A 80 10.42 -9.50 1.06
C GLU A 80 9.28 -9.09 1.98
N ASP A 81 9.12 -7.79 2.21
CA ASP A 81 8.15 -7.20 3.13
C ASP A 81 6.71 -7.56 2.75
N GLU A 82 6.37 -7.58 1.46
CA GLU A 82 5.07 -8.00 0.94
C GLU A 82 4.71 -9.46 1.27
N LYS A 83 5.74 -10.31 1.39
CA LYS A 83 5.55 -11.76 1.50
C LYS A 83 5.54 -12.23 2.94
N VAL A 84 5.82 -11.36 3.91
CA VAL A 84 5.86 -11.69 5.33
C VAL A 84 4.54 -12.34 5.76
N ARG A 85 4.61 -13.59 6.23
CA ARG A 85 3.40 -14.29 6.67
C ARG A 85 2.69 -13.50 7.77
N GLY A 86 1.40 -13.25 7.56
CA GLY A 86 0.58 -12.55 8.54
C GLY A 86 0.61 -11.03 8.42
N THR A 87 1.21 -10.47 7.37
CA THR A 87 1.02 -9.06 6.99
C THR A 87 0.02 -8.95 5.84
N CYS A 88 -0.49 -7.75 5.60
CA CYS A 88 -1.12 -7.40 4.33
C CYS A 88 -0.46 -6.16 3.76
N TYR A 89 -0.72 -5.87 2.49
CA TYR A 89 -0.18 -4.70 1.83
C TYR A 89 -1.19 -4.10 0.87
N PHE A 90 -1.04 -2.81 0.64
CA PHE A 90 -1.71 -2.09 -0.44
C PHE A 90 -0.65 -1.41 -1.30
N ALA A 91 -0.84 -1.43 -2.61
CA ALA A 91 -0.05 -0.62 -3.52
C ALA A 91 -0.87 0.56 -4.04
N ILE A 92 -0.23 1.69 -4.25
CA ILE A 92 -0.84 2.93 -4.73
C ILE A 92 -0.18 3.35 -6.06
N GLY A 93 -0.99 3.69 -7.06
CA GLY A 93 -0.57 4.14 -8.38
C GLY A 93 -1.01 3.19 -9.51
N ASP A 94 -0.04 2.66 -10.23
CA ASP A 94 -0.25 1.94 -11.48
C ASP A 94 -0.83 0.55 -11.23
N ASN A 95 -1.92 0.23 -11.92
CA ASN A 95 -2.56 -1.08 -11.85
C ASN A 95 -2.72 -1.75 -13.22
N THR A 96 -2.02 -1.26 -14.25
CA THR A 96 -2.14 -1.79 -15.62
C THR A 96 -1.69 -3.24 -15.73
N ASN A 97 -0.68 -3.65 -14.97
CA ASN A 97 -0.20 -5.04 -14.90
C ASN A 97 -1.23 -6.01 -14.29
N LEU A 98 -2.22 -5.49 -13.55
CA LEU A 98 -3.32 -6.26 -12.95
C LEU A 98 -4.63 -6.13 -13.75
N GLY A 99 -4.58 -5.49 -14.93
CA GLY A 99 -5.74 -5.29 -15.80
C GLY A 99 -6.58 -4.05 -15.47
N GLY A 100 -6.09 -3.16 -14.60
CA GLY A 100 -6.71 -1.87 -14.34
C GLY A 100 -6.35 -0.81 -15.40
N SER A 101 -6.90 0.40 -15.23
CA SER A 101 -6.76 1.52 -16.18
C SER A 101 -5.86 2.67 -15.72
N ALA A 102 -5.34 2.63 -14.49
CA ALA A 102 -4.44 3.65 -13.96
C ALA A 102 -3.03 3.41 -14.51
N SER A 103 -2.72 4.04 -15.65
CA SER A 103 -1.40 4.01 -16.29
C SER A 103 -0.61 5.25 -15.87
N VAL A 104 0.06 5.17 -14.72
CA VAL A 104 0.73 6.32 -14.09
C VAL A 104 2.21 6.07 -13.79
N GLY A 105 2.71 4.86 -14.05
CA GLY A 105 4.14 4.55 -14.04
C GLY A 105 4.82 4.51 -12.67
N ILE A 106 4.08 4.77 -11.59
CA ILE A 106 4.53 4.61 -10.20
C ILE A 106 3.65 3.56 -9.52
N HIS A 107 4.23 2.65 -8.75
CA HIS A 107 3.51 1.62 -8.01
C HIS A 107 4.22 1.43 -6.66
N VAL A 108 3.69 2.05 -5.61
CA VAL A 108 4.35 2.11 -4.31
C VAL A 108 3.57 1.28 -3.29
N THR A 109 4.28 0.38 -2.61
CA THR A 109 3.69 -0.57 -1.67
C THR A 109 3.85 -0.09 -0.23
N GLY A 110 2.75 -0.14 0.52
CA GLY A 110 2.71 -0.01 1.99
C GLY A 110 2.29 -1.32 2.65
N VAL A 111 3.05 -1.78 3.65
CA VAL A 111 2.81 -3.02 4.39
C VAL A 111 2.23 -2.73 5.78
N LEU A 112 1.24 -3.52 6.18
CA LEU A 112 0.52 -3.45 7.45
C LEU A 112 0.78 -4.70 8.28
N ARG A 113 0.96 -4.52 9.59
CA ARG A 113 1.17 -5.59 10.56
C ARG A 113 -0.16 -6.06 11.14
N ASN A 114 -0.21 -7.36 11.49
CA ASN A 114 -1.29 -7.96 12.26
C ASN A 114 -2.73 -7.65 11.77
N PRO A 115 -3.02 -7.70 10.46
CA PRO A 115 -4.34 -7.35 9.96
C PRO A 115 -5.38 -8.38 10.37
N LYS A 116 -6.64 -7.97 10.28
CA LYS A 116 -7.77 -8.87 10.12
C LYS A 116 -8.28 -8.72 8.70
N VAL A 117 -8.21 -9.80 7.90
CA VAL A 117 -8.66 -9.82 6.51
C VAL A 117 -9.92 -10.67 6.41
N MET A 118 -10.98 -10.05 5.90
CA MET A 118 -12.27 -10.68 5.63
C MET A 118 -12.51 -10.71 4.12
N MET A 119 -12.95 -11.86 3.61
CA MET A 119 -13.53 -12.00 2.28
C MET A 119 -14.99 -12.36 2.48
N ASP A 120 -15.88 -11.39 2.30
CA ASP A 120 -17.27 -11.46 2.73
C ASP A 120 -17.35 -11.90 4.22
N ASP A 121 -17.95 -13.06 4.48
CA ASP A 121 -18.09 -13.63 5.83
C ASP A 121 -16.89 -14.50 6.26
N PHE A 122 -15.93 -14.76 5.38
CA PHE A 122 -14.80 -15.63 5.63
C PHE A 122 -13.59 -14.86 6.16
N CYS A 123 -13.12 -15.21 7.36
CA CYS A 123 -11.90 -14.65 7.91
C CYS A 123 -10.68 -15.42 7.39
N VAL A 124 -9.82 -14.76 6.61
CA VAL A 124 -8.61 -15.37 6.03
C VAL A 124 -7.42 -15.16 6.96
N LEU A 125 -7.29 -13.95 7.51
CA LEU A 125 -6.26 -13.57 8.46
C LEU A 125 -6.88 -12.93 9.70
N HIS A 126 -6.38 -13.27 10.88
CA HIS A 126 -6.81 -12.66 12.13
C HIS A 126 -5.61 -12.40 13.04
N LYS A 127 -5.28 -11.13 13.28
CA LYS A 127 -4.09 -10.72 14.06
C LYS A 127 -2.79 -11.30 13.47
N GLY A 128 -2.73 -11.42 12.15
CA GLY A 128 -1.60 -12.02 11.43
C GLY A 128 -1.57 -13.55 11.42
N ASP A 129 -2.44 -14.23 12.16
CA ASP A 129 -2.59 -15.68 12.03
C ASP A 129 -3.43 -16.01 10.80
N LEU A 130 -2.94 -16.94 9.97
CA LEU A 130 -3.69 -17.51 8.86
C LEU A 130 -4.74 -18.48 9.41
N VAL A 131 -6.02 -18.24 9.12
CA VAL A 131 -7.17 -18.92 9.75
C VAL A 131 -7.82 -19.98 8.83
N VAL A 132 -7.34 -20.10 7.59
CA VAL A 132 -7.81 -21.10 6.60
C VAL A 132 -7.26 -22.50 6.82
#